data_AF-Q9FS83-F1
#
_entry.id   AF-Q9FS83-F1
#
_cell.length_a   1.000
_cell.length_b   1.000
_cell.length_c   1.000
_cell.angle_alpha   90.00
_cell.angle_beta   90.00
_cell.angle_gamma   90.00
#
_symmetry.space_group_name_H-M   'P 1'
#
loop_
_entity.id
_entity.type
_entity.pdbx_description
1 polymer ?
#
loop_
_entity_poly.entity_id
_entity_poly.type
_entity_poly.pdbx_seq_one_letter_code
_entity_poly.pdbx_strand_id
1 'polypeptide(L)'
;DEHGEVVSEIRRSDLEPYLGLHYPATDIPQASRFLFMQNRVRMICDCCATPVKAVQAEELKQPLCLVGSTLRAPHGCHAQYMANMGSIASLVMAVIINGNDEEGASGRSSMKLWGLVVCHHTSPRAVPFPLRYACEFLMQAFGLQLNMELQLAAQLTEKHILRTQTLLCDMLLRDAPIGIVTQSPSI
;
A
#
# COMPACT_ATOMS: atom_id res chain seq x y z
N ASP A 1 -6.31 9.38 -6.31
CA ASP A 1 -5.22 10.27 -6.75
C ASP A 1 -3.82 9.71 -6.46
N GLU A 2 -3.72 8.47 -5.94
CA GLU A 2 -2.47 7.69 -5.91
C GLU A 2 -1.35 8.26 -4.99
N HIS A 3 -1.64 9.28 -4.19
CA HIS A 3 -0.77 9.76 -3.14
C HIS A 3 -0.81 8.81 -1.93
N GLY A 4 0.18 8.88 -1.04
CA GLY A 4 0.27 8.02 0.14
C GLY A 4 0.05 8.78 1.45
N GLU A 5 -0.42 8.08 2.46
CA GLU A 5 -0.55 8.58 3.84
C GLU A 5 0.06 7.56 4.81
N VAL A 6 0.76 8.03 5.83
CA VAL A 6 1.22 7.16 6.93
C VAL A 6 0.08 7.00 7.94
N VAL A 7 -0.66 5.90 7.82
CA VAL A 7 -1.87 5.63 8.65
C VAL A 7 -1.57 4.99 10.00
N SER A 8 -0.38 4.42 10.19
CA SER A 8 0.06 3.80 11.44
C SER A 8 1.59 3.74 11.50
N GLU A 9 2.16 3.93 12.68
CA GLU A 9 3.61 3.95 12.88
C GLU A 9 3.98 3.40 14.27
N ILE A 10 5.06 2.61 14.31
CA ILE A 10 5.83 2.34 15.52
C ILE A 10 7.29 2.71 15.25
N ARG A 11 7.85 3.55 16.12
CA ARG A 11 9.20 4.08 15.93
C ARG A 11 10.01 4.06 17.23
N ARG A 12 11.32 4.24 17.08
CA ARG A 12 12.19 4.56 18.21
C ARG A 12 11.81 5.94 18.77
N SER A 13 11.81 6.09 20.09
CA SER A 13 11.23 7.25 20.78
C SER A 13 11.93 8.59 20.48
N ASP A 14 13.20 8.54 20.11
CA ASP A 14 14.07 9.68 19.77
C ASP A 14 13.91 10.21 18.34
N LEU A 15 13.17 9.52 17.46
CA LEU A 15 12.97 9.96 16.07
C LEU A 15 11.74 10.85 15.94
N GLU A 16 11.66 11.68 14.91
CA GLU A 16 10.43 12.42 14.61
C GLU A 16 9.36 11.46 14.05
N PRO A 17 8.07 11.61 14.43
CA PRO A 17 6.99 10.80 13.90
C PRO A 17 6.63 11.20 12.46
N TYR A 18 6.29 10.21 11.64
CA TYR A 18 5.72 10.44 10.30
C TYR A 18 4.22 10.18 10.22
N LEU A 19 3.60 9.68 11.31
CA LEU A 19 2.16 9.43 11.39
C LEU A 19 1.31 10.63 10.94
N GLY A 20 0.38 10.40 10.01
CA GLY A 20 -0.54 11.40 9.46
C GLY A 20 0.06 12.28 8.37
N LEU A 21 1.33 12.12 8.01
CA LEU A 21 1.91 12.84 6.87
C LEU A 21 1.46 12.22 5.54
N HIS A 22 1.17 13.09 4.59
CA HIS A 22 0.85 12.74 3.20
C HIS A 22 2.05 12.97 2.29
N TYR A 23 2.24 12.06 1.34
CA TYR A 23 3.34 12.07 0.38
C TYR A 23 2.81 12.04 -1.04
N PRO A 24 3.38 12.82 -1.96
CA PRO A 24 2.90 12.91 -3.33
C PRO A 24 3.03 11.57 -4.06
N ALA A 25 2.13 11.32 -5.02
CA ALA A 25 2.14 10.10 -5.82
C ALA A 25 3.49 9.87 -6.55
N THR A 26 4.20 10.95 -6.88
CA THR A 26 5.47 10.93 -7.60
C THR A 26 6.63 10.31 -6.82
N ASP A 27 6.55 10.22 -5.48
CA ASP A 27 7.62 9.64 -4.65
C ASP A 27 7.78 8.14 -4.90
N ILE A 28 6.69 7.46 -5.29
CA ILE A 28 6.70 6.06 -5.72
C ILE A 28 6.09 5.97 -7.11
N PRO A 29 6.90 5.98 -8.19
CA PRO A 29 6.41 5.92 -9.56
C PRO A 29 5.55 4.68 -9.81
N GLN A 30 4.58 4.78 -10.72
CA GLN A 30 3.67 3.68 -11.08
C GLN A 30 4.42 2.39 -11.46
N ALA A 31 5.53 2.50 -12.20
CA ALA A 31 6.38 1.36 -12.52
C ALA A 31 6.89 0.64 -11.25
N SER A 32 7.30 1.38 -10.22
CA SER A 32 7.77 0.78 -8.97
C SER A 32 6.63 0.09 -8.21
N ARG A 33 5.42 0.68 -8.22
CA ARG A 33 4.23 0.07 -7.60
C ARG A 33 3.85 -1.24 -8.29
N PHE A 34 3.88 -1.26 -9.62
CA PHE A 34 3.67 -2.49 -10.38
C PHE A 34 4.73 -3.56 -10.05
N LEU A 35 6.00 -3.16 -9.92
CA LEU A 35 7.06 -4.07 -9.51
C LEU A 35 6.85 -4.66 -8.12
N PHE A 36 6.23 -3.93 -7.18
CA PHE A 36 5.88 -4.44 -5.85
C PHE A 36 4.77 -5.50 -5.88
N MET A 37 3.91 -5.49 -6.91
CA MET A 37 2.93 -6.55 -7.10
C MET A 37 3.59 -7.89 -7.49
N GLN A 38 4.70 -7.83 -8.23
CA GLN A 38 5.49 -9.01 -8.62
C GLN A 38 6.52 -9.40 -7.55
N ASN A 39 7.20 -8.43 -6.96
CA ASN A 39 8.27 -8.61 -5.98
C ASN A 39 7.85 -7.97 -4.66
N ARG A 40 7.23 -8.78 -3.80
CA ARG A 40 6.49 -8.32 -2.62
C ARG A 40 7.37 -7.80 -1.50
N VAL A 41 8.66 -8.12 -1.48
CA VAL A 41 9.61 -7.69 -0.45
C VAL A 41 10.86 -7.12 -1.10
N ARG A 42 11.27 -5.92 -0.67
CA ARG A 42 12.48 -5.25 -1.14
C ARG A 42 13.28 -4.71 0.02
N MET A 43 14.58 -5.00 0.02
CA MET A 43 15.52 -4.52 1.03
C MET A 43 16.60 -3.68 0.38
N ILE A 44 16.96 -2.57 1.02
CA ILE A 44 18.19 -1.81 0.76
C ILE A 44 18.97 -1.78 2.07
N CYS A 45 20.16 -2.36 2.07
CA CYS A 45 20.99 -2.44 3.28
C CYS A 45 21.59 -1.10 3.66
N ASP A 46 21.95 -0.30 2.66
CA ASP A 46 22.61 1.00 2.78
C ASP A 46 22.37 1.79 1.48
N CYS A 47 21.72 2.95 1.57
CA CYS A 47 21.51 3.84 0.41
C CYS A 47 22.76 4.61 -0.01
N CYS A 48 23.76 4.73 0.86
CA CYS A 48 25.01 5.44 0.62
C CYS A 48 26.10 4.53 0.03
N ALA A 49 25.87 3.22 0.00
CA ALA A 49 26.81 2.26 -0.56
C ALA A 49 26.92 2.38 -2.08
N THR A 50 28.16 2.37 -2.59
CA THR A 50 28.44 2.42 -4.03
C THR A 50 27.88 1.19 -4.74
N PRO A 51 27.01 1.35 -5.75
CA PRO A 51 26.49 0.21 -6.51
C PRO A 51 27.60 -0.55 -7.25
N VAL A 52 27.52 -1.88 -7.24
CA VAL A 52 28.49 -2.75 -7.93
C VAL A 52 27.96 -3.11 -9.32
N LYS A 53 28.78 -2.89 -10.35
CA LYS A 53 28.45 -3.24 -11.74
C LYS A 53 28.46 -4.76 -11.93
N ALA A 54 27.39 -5.30 -12.51
CA ALA A 54 27.37 -6.69 -12.94
C ALA A 54 28.21 -6.87 -14.21
N VAL A 55 29.16 -7.81 -14.19
CA VAL A 55 29.89 -8.23 -15.40
C VAL A 55 28.99 -9.16 -16.20
N GLN A 56 28.86 -8.88 -17.50
CA GLN A 56 27.95 -9.57 -18.41
C GLN A 56 28.71 -9.97 -19.68
N ALA A 57 28.29 -11.05 -20.31
CA ALA A 57 28.87 -11.51 -21.58
C ALA A 57 28.51 -10.53 -22.71
N GLU A 58 29.45 -10.25 -23.61
CA GLU A 58 29.28 -9.25 -24.68
C GLU A 58 28.21 -9.64 -25.71
N GLU A 59 27.90 -10.94 -25.80
CA GLU A 59 26.90 -11.50 -26.71
C GLU A 59 25.45 -11.16 -26.29
N LEU A 60 25.25 -10.67 -25.06
CA LEU A 60 23.94 -10.26 -24.58
C LEU A 60 23.49 -8.97 -25.28
N LYS A 61 22.41 -9.07 -26.05
CA LYS A 61 21.81 -7.93 -26.77
C LYS A 61 21.27 -6.83 -25.85
N GLN A 62 21.03 -7.14 -24.58
CA GLN A 62 20.50 -6.22 -23.58
C GLN A 62 20.97 -6.61 -22.17
N PRO A 63 21.01 -5.66 -21.22
CA PRO A 63 21.36 -5.97 -19.84
C PRO A 63 20.44 -7.03 -19.22
N LEU A 64 20.99 -7.84 -18.32
CA LEU A 64 20.20 -8.81 -17.54
C LEU A 64 19.05 -8.14 -16.79
N CYS A 65 17.87 -8.77 -16.82
CA CYS A 65 16.74 -8.31 -16.04
C CYS A 65 16.92 -8.68 -14.56
N LEU A 66 17.26 -7.69 -13.73
CA LEU A 66 17.47 -7.86 -12.29
C LEU A 66 16.23 -7.60 -11.45
N VAL A 67 15.04 -7.54 -12.07
CA VAL A 67 13.80 -7.12 -11.41
C VAL A 67 13.48 -7.95 -10.15
N GLY A 68 13.71 -9.27 -10.21
CA GLY A 68 13.52 -10.20 -9.10
C GLY A 68 14.75 -10.47 -8.25
N SER A 69 15.87 -9.77 -8.49
CA SER A 69 17.06 -9.91 -7.66
C SER A 69 16.87 -9.21 -6.32
N THR A 70 17.07 -9.96 -5.22
CA THR A 70 16.98 -9.42 -3.85
C THR A 70 18.08 -8.41 -3.51
N LEU A 71 19.12 -8.31 -4.34
CA LEU A 71 20.26 -7.40 -4.20
C LEU A 71 20.26 -6.27 -5.23
N ARG A 72 19.16 -6.08 -5.97
CA ARG A 72 19.06 -5.02 -6.98
C ARG A 72 19.26 -3.64 -6.33
N ALA A 73 20.26 -2.91 -6.82
CA ALA A 73 20.57 -1.56 -6.36
C ALA A 73 19.35 -0.60 -6.52
N PRO A 74 19.16 0.35 -5.60
CA PRO A 74 18.19 1.41 -5.79
C PRO A 74 18.54 2.31 -6.98
N HIS A 75 17.52 2.89 -7.61
CA HIS A 75 17.72 3.99 -8.53
C HIS A 75 18.27 5.21 -7.77
N GLY A 76 19.17 5.99 -8.39
CA GLY A 76 19.88 7.10 -7.72
C GLY A 76 18.94 8.14 -7.08
N CYS A 77 17.82 8.47 -7.75
CA CYS A 77 16.79 9.36 -7.18
C CYS A 77 16.26 8.83 -5.83
N HIS A 78 15.96 7.52 -5.74
CA HIS A 78 15.44 6.93 -4.51
C HIS A 78 16.53 6.76 -3.44
N ALA A 79 17.78 6.49 -3.83
CA ALA A 79 18.91 6.48 -2.89
C ALA A 79 19.12 7.85 -2.25
N GLN A 80 19.06 8.92 -3.04
CA GLN A 80 19.15 10.29 -2.53
C GLN A 80 17.93 10.68 -1.68
N TYR A 81 16.72 10.24 -2.08
CA TYR A 81 15.51 10.42 -1.27
C TYR A 81 15.67 9.80 0.13
N MET A 82 16.17 8.56 0.19
CA MET A 82 16.46 7.87 1.46
C MET A 82 17.48 8.63 2.30
N ALA A 83 18.57 9.07 1.69
CA ALA A 83 19.60 9.87 2.38
C ALA A 83 19.02 11.19 2.94
N ASN A 84 18.19 11.90 2.17
CA ASN A 84 17.54 13.14 2.59
C ASN A 84 16.55 12.93 3.75
N MET A 85 15.87 11.77 3.77
CA MET A 85 14.93 11.39 4.82
C MET A 85 15.64 10.81 6.07
N GLY A 86 16.95 10.55 6.00
CA GLY A 86 17.70 9.90 7.08
C GLY A 86 17.45 8.39 7.21
N SER A 87 16.85 7.76 6.20
CA SER A 87 16.57 6.32 6.16
C SER A 87 17.70 5.56 5.47
N ILE A 88 18.83 5.37 6.17
CA ILE A 88 20.03 4.71 5.64
C ILE A 88 19.76 3.30 5.10
N ALA A 89 18.96 2.51 5.82
CA ALA A 89 18.50 1.21 5.37
C ALA A 89 16.97 1.17 5.30
N SER A 90 16.43 0.35 4.40
CA SER A 90 14.99 0.14 4.29
C SER A 90 14.62 -1.32 4.00
N LEU A 91 13.47 -1.73 4.54
CA LEU A 91 12.76 -2.95 4.17
C LEU A 91 11.33 -2.56 3.84
N VAL A 92 10.92 -2.76 2.59
CA VAL A 92 9.59 -2.40 2.09
C VAL A 92 8.87 -3.66 1.68
N MET A 93 7.64 -3.81 2.12
CA MET A 93 6.80 -4.96 1.82
C MET A 93 5.44 -4.53 1.29
N ALA A 94 4.97 -5.23 0.26
CA ALA A 94 3.71 -4.94 -0.41
C ALA A 94 2.51 -5.50 0.36
N VAL A 95 1.49 -4.65 0.54
CA VAL A 95 0.17 -5.08 1.03
C VAL A 95 -0.75 -5.21 -0.18
N ILE A 96 -1.09 -6.45 -0.52
CA ILE A 96 -1.90 -6.77 -1.69
C ILE A 96 -3.27 -7.25 -1.21
N ILE A 97 -4.31 -6.73 -1.84
CA ILE A 97 -5.70 -7.16 -1.65
C ILE A 97 -6.26 -7.66 -2.98
N ASN A 98 -7.40 -8.36 -2.90
CA ASN A 98 -8.18 -8.65 -4.10
C ASN A 98 -8.81 -7.34 -4.59
N GLY A 99 -8.70 -7.07 -5.87
CA GLY A 99 -9.38 -5.99 -6.57
C GLY A 99 -10.82 -6.36 -6.82
N ASN A 100 -11.65 -5.32 -6.98
CA ASN A 100 -13.06 -5.50 -7.33
C ASN A 100 -13.16 -5.65 -8.86
N ASP A 101 -13.96 -6.61 -9.32
CA ASP A 101 -14.15 -6.96 -10.74
C ASP A 101 -14.84 -5.87 -11.59
N GLU A 102 -15.02 -4.66 -11.06
CA GLU A 102 -15.68 -3.53 -11.72
C GLU A 102 -14.76 -2.81 -12.74
N GLU A 103 -13.43 -2.95 -12.64
CA GLU A 103 -12.47 -2.23 -13.49
C GLU A 103 -11.79 -3.10 -14.58
N GLY A 104 -12.20 -4.36 -14.77
CA GLY A 104 -11.57 -5.25 -15.74
C GLY A 104 -12.52 -6.27 -16.36
N ALA A 105 -12.76 -6.15 -17.67
CA ALA A 105 -13.54 -7.08 -18.51
C ALA A 105 -12.89 -8.48 -18.70
N SER A 106 -12.15 -8.98 -17.72
CA SER A 106 -11.52 -10.30 -17.74
C SER A 106 -11.64 -10.89 -16.35
N GLY A 107 -12.49 -11.90 -16.18
CA GLY A 107 -12.81 -12.60 -14.92
C GLY A 107 -11.64 -13.35 -14.28
N ARG A 108 -10.54 -12.63 -14.03
CA ARG A 108 -9.41 -13.04 -13.20
C ARG A 108 -9.35 -12.04 -12.07
N SER A 109 -9.55 -12.51 -10.84
CA SER A 109 -9.32 -11.76 -9.60
C SER A 109 -8.08 -10.87 -9.76
N SER A 110 -8.31 -9.57 -9.93
CA SER A 110 -7.24 -8.62 -10.20
C SER A 110 -6.59 -8.28 -8.86
N MET A 111 -5.33 -8.58 -8.64
CA MET A 111 -4.66 -8.13 -7.40
C MET A 111 -4.48 -6.62 -7.44
N LYS A 112 -4.67 -5.93 -6.31
CA LYS A 112 -4.43 -4.49 -6.16
C LYS A 112 -3.41 -4.25 -5.05
N LEU A 113 -2.44 -3.36 -5.31
CA LEU A 113 -1.56 -2.85 -4.26
C LEU A 113 -2.35 -1.85 -3.41
N TRP A 114 -2.71 -2.23 -2.19
CA TRP A 114 -3.43 -1.35 -1.27
C TRP A 114 -2.48 -0.34 -0.62
N GLY A 115 -1.30 -0.79 -0.24
CA GLY A 115 -0.30 0.03 0.42
C GLY A 115 1.01 -0.71 0.64
N LEU A 116 1.89 -0.12 1.45
CA LEU A 116 3.20 -0.67 1.78
C LEU A 116 3.40 -0.67 3.30
N VAL A 117 4.04 -1.72 3.81
CA VAL A 117 4.69 -1.67 5.12
C VAL A 117 6.15 -1.30 4.89
N VAL A 118 6.55 -0.14 5.40
CA VAL A 118 7.89 0.43 5.20
C VAL A 118 8.61 0.46 6.54
N CYS A 119 9.75 -0.21 6.61
CA CYS A 119 10.66 -0.16 7.74
C CYS A 119 11.88 0.68 7.37
N HIS A 120 12.23 1.64 8.23
CA HIS A 120 13.44 2.45 8.12
C HIS A 120 14.45 2.09 9.20
N HIS A 121 15.73 2.28 8.89
CA HIS A 121 16.78 2.26 9.89
C HIS A 121 17.78 3.40 9.66
N THR A 122 18.26 3.99 10.75
CA THR A 122 19.22 5.11 10.73
C THR A 122 20.66 4.67 10.53
N SER A 123 20.91 3.36 10.50
CA SER A 123 22.22 2.75 10.19
C SER A 123 22.05 1.65 9.16
N PRO A 124 23.13 1.23 8.48
CA PRO A 124 23.07 0.08 7.58
C PRO A 124 22.54 -1.16 8.29
N ARG A 125 21.66 -1.90 7.63
CA ARG A 125 21.09 -3.15 8.19
C ARG A 125 20.69 -4.13 7.10
N ALA A 126 21.26 -5.32 7.20
CA ALA A 126 20.87 -6.47 6.41
C ALA A 126 19.97 -7.39 7.23
N VAL A 127 18.82 -7.75 6.68
CA VAL A 127 17.89 -8.72 7.26
C VAL A 127 18.07 -10.07 6.56
N PRO A 128 18.33 -11.18 7.28
CA PRO A 128 18.48 -12.49 6.69
C PRO A 128 17.26 -12.90 5.84
N PHE A 129 17.51 -13.63 4.75
CA PHE A 129 16.44 -14.07 3.84
C PHE A 129 15.30 -14.83 4.53
N PRO A 130 15.56 -15.79 5.46
CA PRO A 130 14.47 -16.49 6.14
C PRO A 130 13.48 -15.57 6.86
N LEU A 131 13.99 -14.50 7.49
CA LEU A 131 13.13 -13.54 8.18
C LEU A 131 12.34 -12.69 7.18
N ARG A 132 12.95 -12.28 6.06
CA ARG A 132 12.23 -11.57 4.98
C ARG A 132 11.10 -12.42 4.40
N TYR A 133 11.33 -13.73 4.24
CA TYR A 133 10.33 -14.67 3.76
C TYR A 133 9.20 -14.89 4.77
N ALA A 134 9.52 -14.98 6.06
CA ALA A 134 8.50 -15.01 7.11
C ALA A 134 7.64 -13.73 7.13
N CYS A 135 8.26 -12.56 6.96
CA CYS A 135 7.53 -11.30 6.83
C CYS A 135 6.66 -11.25 5.57
N GLU A 136 7.08 -11.85 4.45
CA GLU A 136 6.24 -11.95 3.26
C GLU A 136 4.94 -12.72 3.54
N PHE A 137 5.01 -13.85 4.26
CA PHE A 137 3.80 -14.56 4.69
C PHE A 137 2.92 -13.75 5.64
N LEU A 138 3.54 -13.02 6.58
CA LEU A 138 2.79 -12.12 7.45
C LEU A 138 2.02 -11.07 6.64
N MET A 139 2.62 -10.52 5.58
CA MET A 139 1.95 -9.55 4.71
C MET A 139 0.82 -10.16 3.89
N GLN A 140 0.92 -11.44 3.52
CA GLN A 140 -0.21 -12.15 2.88
C GLN A 140 -1.39 -12.31 3.84
N ALA A 141 -1.12 -12.73 5.09
CA ALA A 141 -2.16 -12.82 6.12
C ALA A 141 -2.77 -11.45 6.44
N PHE A 142 -1.93 -10.41 6.52
CA PHE A 142 -2.38 -9.04 6.72
C PHE A 142 -3.28 -8.55 5.58
N GLY A 143 -2.88 -8.78 4.32
CA GLY A 143 -3.69 -8.42 3.15
C GLY A 143 -5.04 -9.14 3.12
N LEU A 144 -5.08 -10.42 3.53
CA LEU A 144 -6.33 -11.18 3.63
C LEU A 144 -7.26 -10.61 4.71
N GLN A 145 -6.74 -10.36 5.91
CA GLN A 145 -7.54 -9.76 6.99
C GLN A 145 -8.06 -8.38 6.59
N LEU A 146 -7.21 -7.55 6.00
CA LEU A 146 -7.59 -6.22 5.51
C LEU A 146 -8.71 -6.31 4.47
N ASN A 147 -8.62 -7.26 3.53
CA ASN A 147 -9.66 -7.47 2.54
C ASN A 147 -11.01 -7.84 3.19
N MET A 148 -10.99 -8.69 4.23
CA MET A 148 -12.19 -9.04 5.00
C MET A 148 -12.81 -7.82 5.69
N GLU A 149 -11.99 -6.96 6.32
CA GLU A 149 -12.45 -5.72 6.96
C GLU A 149 -13.05 -4.74 5.94
N LEU A 150 -12.43 -4.60 4.76
CA LEU A 150 -12.94 -3.75 3.68
C LEU A 150 -14.29 -4.25 3.17
N GLN A 151 -14.46 -5.57 3.00
CA GLN A 151 -15.74 -6.16 2.60
C GLN A 151 -16.81 -5.95 3.66
N LEU A 152 -16.49 -6.12 4.94
CA LEU A 152 -17.42 -5.87 6.03
C LEU A 152 -17.83 -4.39 6.10
N ALA A 153 -16.88 -3.47 5.96
CA ALA A 153 -17.15 -2.03 5.93
C ALA A 153 -18.06 -1.65 4.75
N ALA A 154 -17.84 -2.24 3.57
CA ALA A 154 -18.69 -2.04 2.40
C ALA A 154 -20.13 -2.54 2.66
N GLN A 155 -20.29 -3.75 3.22
CA GLN A 155 -21.60 -4.30 3.57
C GLN A 155 -22.34 -3.45 4.62
N LEU A 156 -21.63 -2.94 5.62
CA LEU A 156 -22.21 -2.05 6.64
C LEU A 156 -22.68 -0.72 6.02
N THR A 157 -21.89 -0.18 5.09
CA THR A 157 -22.24 1.04 4.35
C THR A 157 -23.46 0.81 3.47
N GLU A 158 -23.52 -0.29 2.71
CA GLU A 158 -24.67 -0.65 1.88
C GLU A 158 -25.95 -0.84 2.72
N LYS A 159 -25.85 -1.56 3.84
CA LYS A 159 -26.96 -1.72 4.79
C LYS A 159 -27.44 -0.38 5.33
N HIS A 160 -26.52 0.53 5.65
CA HIS A 160 -26.87 1.87 6.11
C HIS A 160 -27.60 2.66 5.01
N ILE A 161 -27.10 2.62 3.78
CA ILE A 161 -27.73 3.26 2.62
C ILE A 161 -29.15 2.73 2.41
N LEU A 162 -29.36 1.40 2.41
CA LEU A 162 -30.68 0.78 2.23
C LEU A 162 -31.66 1.18 3.33
N ARG A 163 -31.19 1.25 4.59
CA ARG A 163 -32.01 1.71 5.72
C ARG A 163 -32.41 3.18 5.54
N THR A 164 -31.48 4.02 5.14
CA THR A 164 -31.74 5.44 4.88
C THR A 164 -32.68 5.63 3.69
N GLN A 165 -32.53 4.85 2.60
CA GLN A 165 -33.47 4.87 1.47
C GLN A 165 -34.89 4.46 1.88
N THR A 166 -35.03 3.39 2.66
CA THR A 166 -36.32 2.95 3.18
C THR A 166 -36.96 4.03 4.05
N LEU A 167 -36.16 4.68 4.90
CA LEU A 167 -36.61 5.81 5.70
C LEU A 167 -37.10 6.97 4.83
N LEU A 168 -36.33 7.36 3.81
CA LEU A 168 -36.70 8.46 2.91
C LEU A 168 -37.99 8.14 2.14
N CYS A 169 -38.19 6.88 1.70
CA CYS A 169 -39.43 6.44 1.07
C CYS A 169 -40.63 6.55 2.01
N ASP A 170 -40.49 6.15 3.28
CA ASP A 170 -41.55 6.32 4.29
C ASP A 170 -41.88 7.80 4.52
N MET A 171 -40.87 8.66 4.58
CA MET A 171 -41.04 10.11 4.75
C MET A 171 -41.74 10.76 3.56
N LEU A 172 -41.50 10.31 2.33
CA LEU A 172 -42.17 10.81 1.12
C LEU A 172 -43.65 10.45 1.06
N LEU A 173 -44.08 9.37 1.73
CA LEU A 173 -45.49 8.96 1.80
C LEU A 173 -46.29 9.72 2.87
N ARG A 174 -45.67 10.64 3.63
CA ARG A 174 -46.36 11.43 4.65
C ARG A 174 -47.24 12.49 4.00
N ASP A 175 -48.49 12.61 4.48
CA ASP A 175 -49.52 13.50 3.91
C ASP A 175 -49.17 15.00 3.94
N ALA A 176 -48.26 15.43 4.83
CA ALA A 176 -47.87 16.82 4.97
C ALA A 176 -46.35 17.00 5.13
N PRO A 177 -45.74 18.03 4.51
CA PRO A 177 -44.29 18.29 4.61
C PRO A 177 -43.81 18.48 6.06
N ILE A 178 -44.66 18.99 6.96
CA ILE A 178 -44.31 19.14 8.38
C ILE A 178 -44.07 17.79 9.06
N GLY A 179 -44.68 16.72 8.56
CA GLY A 179 -44.52 15.36 9.04
C GLY A 179 -43.08 14.86 8.95
N ILE A 180 -42.25 15.41 8.05
CA ILE A 180 -40.82 15.10 7.93
C ILE A 180 -40.04 15.47 9.20
N VAL A 181 -40.48 16.51 9.92
CA VAL A 181 -39.82 17.02 11.13
C VAL A 181 -40.56 16.60 12.40
N THR A 182 -41.89 16.47 12.34
CA THR A 182 -42.72 16.21 13.53
C THR A 182 -43.01 14.73 13.81
N GLN A 183 -42.84 13.84 12.83
CA GLN A 183 -43.09 12.41 12.99
C GLN A 183 -41.80 11.61 12.98
N SER A 184 -41.74 10.55 13.79
CA SER A 184 -40.55 9.69 13.91
C SER A 184 -40.55 8.59 12.84
N PRO A 185 -39.41 8.36 12.14
CA PRO A 185 -38.13 9.06 12.32
C PRO A 185 -38.14 10.41 11.58
N SER A 186 -37.49 11.42 12.18
CA SER A 186 -37.30 12.76 11.60
C SER A 186 -35.99 12.84 10.81
N ILE A 187 -35.77 13.96 10.11
CA ILE A 187 -34.42 14.33 9.65
C ILE A 187 -33.46 14.53 10.81
#